data_AF-A0A1F6Z2P2-F1
#
_entry.id   AF-A0A1F6Z2P2-F1
#
_cell.length_a   1.000
_cell.length_b   1.000
_cell.length_c   1.000
_cell.angle_alpha   90.00
_cell.angle_beta   90.00
_cell.angle_gamma   90.00
#
_symmetry.space_group_name_H-M   'P 1'
#
loop_
_entity.id
_entity.type
_entity.pdbx_description
1 polymer ?
#
loop_
_entity_poly.entity_id
_entity_poly.type
_entity_poly.pdbx_seq_one_letter_code
_entity_poly.pdbx_strand_id
1 'polypeptide(L)'
;MKKQGIPDEEIINELAQRGISPREINDALKQAQIKNAVSNVGDVELQPSIMPEGTYKPMPANNQRYQPEQEYAPAPQEETYAPQEQQQYYAPERRAEYAPAGIDTDTVMEIADQIFSEKIKKIQKQLDATSEAAIVLQTKTENISERLKKIESIIDKLQIAILEKVGSYGQNLESIKKEMSMMQDSFSKMVSPSREFKKKEEYQEEEISEAQKRIPRKK
;
A
#
# COMPACT_ATOMS: atom_id res chain seq x y z
N MET A 1 -1.31 -24.63 8.51
CA MET A 1 -2.58 -25.22 8.96
C MET A 1 -3.41 -25.68 7.76
N LYS A 2 -3.98 -24.79 6.94
CA LYS A 2 -4.78 -25.21 5.75
C LYS A 2 -4.01 -26.01 4.69
N LYS A 3 -2.76 -25.61 4.38
CA LYS A 3 -1.85 -26.38 3.49
C LYS A 3 -1.32 -27.69 4.10
N GLN A 4 -1.55 -27.91 5.39
CA GLN A 4 -1.16 -29.12 6.12
C GLN A 4 -2.33 -30.11 6.25
N GLY A 5 -3.47 -29.84 5.59
CA GLY A 5 -4.64 -30.73 5.58
C GLY A 5 -5.57 -30.61 6.79
N ILE A 6 -5.33 -29.63 7.68
CA ILE A 6 -6.18 -29.42 8.86
C ILE A 6 -7.53 -28.82 8.42
N PRO A 7 -8.68 -29.39 8.85
CA PRO A 7 -10.01 -28.89 8.49
C PRO A 7 -10.28 -27.52 9.10
N ASP A 8 -11.08 -26.71 8.40
CA ASP A 8 -11.34 -25.31 8.77
C ASP A 8 -11.96 -25.19 10.18
N GLU A 9 -12.77 -26.17 10.63
CA GLU A 9 -13.34 -26.21 11.98
C GLU A 9 -12.28 -26.38 13.09
N GLU A 10 -11.27 -27.22 12.85
CA GLU A 10 -10.19 -27.46 13.79
C GLU A 10 -9.23 -26.26 13.84
N ILE A 11 -9.04 -25.58 12.71
CA ILE A 11 -8.31 -24.30 12.63
C ILE A 11 -9.03 -23.22 13.46
N ILE A 12 -10.36 -23.13 13.37
CA ILE A 12 -11.15 -22.16 14.14
C ILE A 12 -10.99 -22.41 15.64
N ASN A 13 -11.09 -23.66 16.07
CA ASN A 13 -10.95 -24.04 17.48
C ASN A 13 -9.54 -23.76 18.02
N GLU A 14 -8.50 -24.08 17.26
CA GLU A 14 -7.11 -23.84 17.70
C GLU A 14 -6.76 -22.35 17.76
N LEU A 15 -7.26 -21.54 16.81
CA LEU A 15 -7.06 -20.09 16.81
C LEU A 15 -7.88 -19.40 17.91
N ALA A 16 -9.09 -19.88 18.20
CA ALA A 16 -9.91 -19.40 19.30
C ALA A 16 -9.26 -19.70 20.66
N GLN A 17 -8.67 -20.90 20.84
CA GLN A 17 -7.90 -21.25 22.04
C GLN A 17 -6.65 -20.39 22.22
N ARG A 18 -6.07 -19.89 21.13
CA ARG A 18 -4.97 -18.91 21.14
C ARG A 18 -5.42 -17.47 21.39
N GLY A 19 -6.71 -17.24 21.65
CA GLY A 19 -7.28 -15.95 22.01
C GLY A 19 -7.56 -15.02 20.82
N ILE A 20 -7.55 -15.54 19.59
CA ILE A 20 -7.84 -14.75 18.38
C ILE A 20 -9.36 -14.59 18.25
N SER A 21 -9.82 -13.39 17.89
CA SER A 21 -11.26 -13.13 17.84
C SER A 21 -11.94 -13.90 16.70
N PRO A 22 -13.20 -14.35 16.86
CA PRO A 22 -13.94 -15.08 15.82
C PRO A 22 -14.03 -14.32 14.48
N ARG A 23 -14.04 -12.99 14.54
CA ARG A 23 -14.08 -12.12 13.35
C ARG A 23 -12.77 -12.18 12.56
N GLU A 24 -11.63 -12.10 13.24
CA GLU A 24 -10.31 -12.17 12.61
C GLU A 24 -10.05 -13.56 12.01
N ILE A 25 -10.53 -14.62 12.67
CA ILE A 25 -10.47 -15.99 12.16
C ILE A 25 -11.27 -16.11 10.86
N ASN A 26 -12.50 -15.60 10.83
CA ASN A 26 -13.36 -15.68 9.65
C ASN A 26 -12.79 -14.88 8.46
N ASP A 27 -12.23 -13.70 8.74
CA ASP A 27 -11.62 -12.84 7.72
C ASP A 27 -10.35 -13.48 7.12
N ALA A 28 -9.47 -14.02 7.97
CA ALA A 28 -8.26 -14.73 7.53
C ALA A 28 -8.59 -15.99 6.71
N LEU A 29 -9.63 -16.74 7.08
CA LEU A 29 -10.08 -17.90 6.32
C LEU A 29 -10.62 -17.52 4.94
N LYS A 30 -11.43 -16.46 4.84
CA LYS A 30 -11.92 -15.92 3.57
C LYS A 30 -10.80 -15.42 2.68
N GLN A 31 -9.86 -14.67 3.25
CA GLN A 31 -8.70 -14.16 2.52
C GLN A 31 -7.82 -15.30 2.00
N ALA A 32 -7.63 -16.37 2.78
CA ALA A 32 -6.92 -17.56 2.36
C ALA A 32 -7.65 -18.32 1.22
N GLN A 33 -8.98 -18.40 1.26
CA GLN A 33 -9.79 -18.99 0.19
C GLN A 33 -9.67 -18.18 -1.12
N ILE A 34 -9.78 -16.86 -1.04
CA ILE A 34 -9.61 -15.97 -2.21
C ILE A 34 -8.19 -16.10 -2.78
N LYS A 35 -7.17 -16.10 -1.92
CA LYS A 35 -5.78 -16.23 -2.37
C LYS A 35 -5.51 -17.56 -3.09
N ASN A 36 -6.11 -18.65 -2.62
CA ASN A 36 -6.04 -19.94 -3.31
C ASN A 36 -6.79 -19.93 -4.65
N ALA A 37 -7.96 -19.28 -4.72
CA ALA A 37 -8.71 -19.14 -5.97
C ALA A 37 -7.95 -18.30 -7.00
N VAL A 38 -7.35 -17.18 -6.60
CA VAL A 38 -6.58 -16.29 -7.49
C VAL A 38 -5.26 -16.91 -7.91
N SER A 39 -4.61 -17.69 -7.05
CA SER A 39 -3.36 -18.40 -7.39
C SER A 39 -3.59 -19.57 -8.36
N ASN A 40 -4.83 -20.01 -8.54
CA ASN A 40 -5.23 -21.03 -9.52
C ASN A 40 -5.67 -20.42 -10.88
N VAL A 41 -5.63 -19.10 -11.03
CA VAL A 41 -5.84 -18.40 -12.31
C VAL A 41 -4.49 -17.89 -12.83
N GLY A 42 -3.53 -18.81 -12.95
CA GLY A 42 -2.36 -18.62 -13.80
C GLY A 42 -2.71 -19.10 -15.20
N ASP A 43 -2.46 -18.27 -16.21
CA ASP A 43 -2.66 -18.52 -17.65
C ASP A 43 -4.10 -18.39 -18.18
N VAL A 44 -4.66 -17.18 -18.15
CA VAL A 44 -5.58 -16.75 -19.22
C VAL A 44 -5.20 -15.33 -19.65
N GLU A 45 -4.64 -15.21 -20.85
CA GLU A 45 -4.45 -13.93 -21.56
C GLU A 45 -5.79 -13.19 -21.64
N LEU A 46 -5.83 -11.98 -21.09
CA LEU A 46 -6.94 -11.05 -21.24
C LEU A 46 -6.88 -10.42 -22.64
N GLN A 47 -7.64 -10.97 -23.59
CA GLN A 47 -7.93 -10.28 -24.85
C GLN A 47 -8.96 -9.14 -24.61
N PRO A 48 -8.76 -7.94 -25.17
CA PRO A 48 -9.72 -6.85 -25.06
C PRO A 48 -10.89 -7.08 -26.02
N SER A 49 -12.11 -7.29 -25.49
CA SER A 49 -13.33 -7.27 -26.31
C SER A 49 -13.81 -5.83 -26.49
N ILE A 50 -13.68 -5.35 -27.73
CA ILE A 50 -14.30 -4.12 -28.25
C ILE A 50 -15.81 -4.35 -28.33
N MET A 51 -16.60 -3.46 -27.72
CA MET A 51 -18.06 -3.46 -27.81
C MET A 51 -18.51 -2.96 -29.21
N PRO A 52 -19.29 -3.72 -29.98
CA PRO A 52 -20.02 -3.17 -31.11
C PRO A 52 -21.32 -2.50 -30.62
N GLU A 53 -21.49 -1.27 -31.07
CA GLU A 53 -22.66 -0.41 -30.95
C GLU A 53 -23.90 -1.07 -31.60
N GLY A 54 -25.02 -1.17 -30.87
CA GLY A 54 -26.26 -1.69 -31.46
C GLY A 54 -27.43 -1.94 -30.50
N THR A 55 -28.38 -0.99 -30.51
CA THR A 55 -29.83 -1.16 -30.22
C THR A 55 -30.26 -1.31 -28.75
N TYR A 56 -30.63 -0.17 -28.14
CA TYR A 56 -31.37 -0.11 -26.88
C TYR A 56 -32.85 -0.52 -27.08
N LYS A 57 -33.30 -1.53 -26.32
CA LYS A 57 -34.72 -1.72 -25.98
C LYS A 57 -34.89 -1.47 -24.46
N PRO A 58 -35.80 -0.58 -24.03
CA PRO A 58 -36.01 -0.30 -22.61
C PRO A 58 -36.89 -1.38 -21.97
N MET A 59 -36.49 -1.86 -20.79
CA MET A 59 -37.32 -2.70 -19.93
C MET A 59 -37.90 -1.84 -18.78
N PRO A 60 -39.19 -2.02 -18.42
CA PRO A 60 -39.93 -1.09 -17.58
C PRO A 60 -39.60 -1.20 -16.09
N ALA A 61 -39.65 -0.05 -15.42
CA ALA A 61 -39.63 0.09 -13.97
C ALA A 61 -40.86 -0.61 -13.35
N ASN A 62 -40.63 -1.53 -12.40
CA ASN A 62 -41.69 -2.08 -11.57
C ASN A 62 -41.53 -1.62 -10.12
N ASN A 63 -42.64 -1.10 -9.61
CA ASN A 63 -42.82 -0.44 -8.33
C ASN A 63 -43.72 -1.36 -7.49
N GLN A 64 -43.19 -2.04 -6.48
CA GLN A 64 -43.99 -2.84 -5.53
C GLN A 64 -43.34 -2.67 -4.15
N ARG A 65 -43.88 -1.83 -3.24
CA ARG A 65 -45.10 -1.97 -2.41
C ARG A 65 -45.10 -3.24 -1.53
N TYR A 66 -44.98 -2.96 -0.23
CA TYR A 66 -45.34 -3.77 0.94
C TYR A 66 -46.61 -4.62 0.75
N GLN A 67 -46.56 -5.88 1.19
CA GLN A 67 -47.64 -6.60 1.90
C GLN A 67 -47.19 -8.01 2.40
N PRO A 68 -47.94 -8.71 3.29
CA PRO A 68 -47.50 -9.08 4.65
C PRO A 68 -47.22 -10.58 4.87
N GLU A 69 -46.86 -10.91 6.12
CA GLU A 69 -46.67 -12.22 6.76
C GLU A 69 -47.53 -13.36 6.19
N GLN A 70 -46.86 -14.48 5.92
CA GLN A 70 -47.48 -15.77 5.63
C GLN A 70 -47.21 -16.75 6.77
N GLU A 71 -48.32 -17.11 7.39
CA GLU A 71 -48.57 -18.03 8.48
C GLU A 71 -48.02 -19.43 8.17
N TYR A 72 -47.12 -19.94 9.02
CA TYR A 72 -46.59 -21.30 8.90
C TYR A 72 -47.63 -22.30 9.45
N ALA A 73 -48.15 -23.14 8.56
CA ALA A 73 -48.93 -24.32 8.92
C ALA A 73 -48.01 -25.42 9.49
N PRO A 74 -48.40 -26.12 10.58
CA PRO A 74 -47.67 -27.27 11.08
C PRO A 74 -47.95 -28.52 10.23
N ALA A 75 -46.88 -29.24 9.87
CA ALA A 75 -46.96 -30.53 9.20
C ALA A 75 -47.44 -31.64 10.18
N PRO A 76 -48.28 -32.60 9.74
CA PRO A 76 -48.68 -33.73 10.55
C PRO A 76 -47.53 -34.74 10.69
N GLN A 77 -47.14 -35.04 11.93
CA GLN A 77 -46.26 -36.16 12.24
C GLN A 77 -47.11 -37.42 12.47
N GLU A 78 -46.74 -38.47 11.76
CA GLU A 78 -47.35 -39.80 11.82
C GLU A 78 -47.17 -40.46 13.19
N GLU A 79 -48.25 -41.12 13.61
CA GLU A 79 -48.34 -41.98 14.78
C GLU A 79 -47.31 -43.11 14.74
N THR A 80 -46.60 -43.30 15.85
CA THR A 80 -46.09 -44.63 16.22
C THR A 80 -46.47 -44.88 17.67
N TYR A 81 -47.34 -45.88 17.83
CA TYR A 81 -47.85 -46.41 19.08
C TYR A 81 -46.73 -47.02 19.94
N ALA A 82 -46.71 -46.65 21.23
CA ALA A 82 -46.30 -47.55 22.30
C ALA A 82 -47.16 -47.24 23.55
N PRO A 83 -47.89 -48.23 24.10
CA PRO A 83 -48.80 -48.00 25.23
C PRO A 83 -48.07 -48.15 26.57
N GLN A 84 -48.23 -47.19 27.48
CA GLN A 84 -48.01 -47.49 28.89
C GLN A 84 -48.89 -46.65 29.83
N GLU A 85 -49.89 -47.35 30.34
CA GLU A 85 -50.46 -47.35 31.70
C GLU A 85 -50.92 -46.04 32.35
N GLN A 86 -52.23 -46.03 32.55
CA GLN A 86 -53.02 -45.12 33.38
C GLN A 86 -52.62 -45.26 34.87
N GLN A 87 -52.42 -44.13 35.56
CA GLN A 87 -52.73 -44.05 36.99
C GLN A 87 -53.12 -42.63 37.43
N GLN A 88 -54.44 -42.44 37.33
CA GLN A 88 -55.37 -41.74 38.22
C GLN A 88 -54.84 -41.11 39.54
N TYR A 89 -55.25 -39.85 39.73
CA TYR A 89 -55.59 -39.16 40.99
C TYR A 89 -54.53 -38.99 42.09
N TYR A 90 -54.19 -37.73 42.39
CA TYR A 90 -54.68 -37.00 43.59
C TYR A 90 -54.08 -35.59 43.58
N ALA A 91 -54.94 -34.57 43.63
CA ALA A 91 -54.54 -33.26 44.14
C ALA A 91 -54.55 -33.33 45.67
N PRO A 92 -53.50 -32.85 46.34
CA PRO A 92 -53.76 -32.09 47.55
C PRO A 92 -52.87 -30.86 47.73
N GLU A 93 -53.51 -29.85 48.32
CA GLU A 93 -52.99 -29.01 49.38
C GLU A 93 -51.88 -28.00 49.04
N ARG A 94 -52.34 -26.75 49.02
CA ARG A 94 -51.57 -25.54 49.25
C ARG A 94 -50.65 -25.73 50.46
N ARG A 95 -49.34 -25.79 50.21
CA ARG A 95 -48.36 -25.40 51.22
C ARG A 95 -48.01 -23.94 50.97
N ALA A 96 -48.62 -23.07 51.76
CA ALA A 96 -48.14 -21.71 51.98
C ALA A 96 -46.80 -21.82 52.73
N GLU A 97 -45.74 -22.06 51.98
CA GLU A 97 -44.38 -22.01 52.47
C GLU A 97 -43.88 -20.58 52.22
N TYR A 98 -43.53 -19.89 53.31
CA TYR A 98 -42.91 -18.58 53.30
C TYR A 98 -41.63 -18.64 52.46
N ALA A 99 -41.74 -18.36 51.17
CA ALA A 99 -40.60 -18.09 50.31
C ALA A 99 -40.23 -16.61 50.48
N PRO A 100 -38.96 -16.30 50.75
CA PRO A 100 -38.50 -14.93 50.94
C PRO A 100 -38.82 -14.13 49.68
N ALA A 101 -39.13 -12.84 49.83
CA ALA A 101 -39.34 -11.90 48.74
C ALA A 101 -38.26 -12.08 47.66
N GLY A 102 -38.60 -12.90 46.67
CA GLY A 102 -37.76 -13.22 45.53
C GLY A 102 -37.94 -12.11 44.54
N ILE A 103 -36.83 -11.62 44.00
CA ILE A 103 -36.88 -10.70 42.87
C ILE A 103 -37.68 -11.42 41.77
N ASP A 104 -38.83 -10.88 41.40
CA ASP A 104 -39.66 -11.47 40.34
C ASP A 104 -38.81 -11.60 39.07
N THR A 105 -38.81 -12.79 38.47
CA THR A 105 -38.06 -13.09 37.24
C THR A 105 -38.40 -12.11 36.12
N ASP A 106 -39.63 -11.59 36.12
CA ASP A 106 -40.09 -10.58 35.16
C ASP A 106 -39.39 -9.23 35.38
N THR A 107 -39.12 -8.86 36.63
CA THR A 107 -38.32 -7.66 36.96
C THR A 107 -36.86 -7.85 36.56
N VAL A 108 -36.30 -9.05 36.74
CA VAL A 108 -34.94 -9.37 36.28
C VAL A 108 -34.87 -9.33 34.74
N MET A 109 -35.89 -9.86 34.06
CA MET A 109 -35.96 -9.86 32.59
C MET A 109 -36.06 -8.43 32.04
N GLU A 110 -36.90 -7.58 32.63
CA GLU A 110 -37.02 -6.18 32.21
C GLU A 110 -35.69 -5.41 32.38
N ILE A 111 -35.01 -5.60 33.51
CA ILE A 111 -33.69 -5.01 33.75
C ILE A 111 -32.67 -5.54 32.74
N ALA A 112 -32.71 -6.84 32.43
CA ALA A 112 -31.80 -7.46 31.46
C ALA A 112 -32.02 -6.91 30.04
N ASP A 113 -33.26 -6.78 29.60
CA ASP A 113 -33.61 -6.23 28.27
C ASP A 113 -33.21 -4.76 28.13
N GLN A 114 -33.39 -3.97 29.19
CA GLN A 114 -32.96 -2.58 29.24
C GLN A 114 -31.43 -2.47 29.15
N ILE A 115 -30.70 -3.24 29.96
CA ILE A 115 -29.23 -3.26 29.93
C ILE A 115 -28.73 -3.75 28.57
N PHE A 116 -29.31 -4.81 28.02
CA PHE A 116 -28.95 -5.35 26.71
C PHE A 116 -29.14 -4.29 25.61
N SER A 117 -30.31 -3.65 25.57
CA SER A 117 -30.61 -2.58 24.61
C SER A 117 -29.65 -1.39 24.75
N GLU A 118 -29.32 -0.98 25.97
CA GLU A 118 -28.38 0.11 26.22
C GLU A 118 -26.96 -0.25 25.76
N LYS A 119 -26.52 -1.50 26.01
CA LYS A 119 -25.21 -1.98 25.56
C LYS A 119 -25.14 -2.09 24.04
N ILE A 120 -26.17 -2.62 23.38
CA ILE A 120 -26.24 -2.67 21.91
C ILE A 120 -26.19 -1.28 21.29
N LYS A 121 -26.95 -0.32 21.83
CA LYS A 121 -26.90 1.09 21.37
C LYS A 121 -25.51 1.70 21.55
N LYS A 122 -24.83 1.43 22.68
CA LYS A 122 -23.44 1.89 22.89
C LYS A 122 -22.47 1.27 21.89
N ILE A 123 -22.62 -0.03 21.60
CA ILE A 123 -21.80 -0.74 20.60
C ILE A 123 -22.04 -0.14 19.21
N GLN A 124 -23.28 0.08 18.81
CA GLN A 124 -23.62 0.72 17.52
C GLN A 124 -22.94 2.08 17.40
N LYS A 125 -23.08 2.94 18.42
CA LYS A 125 -22.43 4.26 18.44
C LYS A 125 -20.91 4.19 18.33
N GLN A 126 -20.27 3.22 18.99
CA GLN A 126 -18.82 3.02 18.88
C GLN A 126 -18.40 2.52 17.49
N LEU A 127 -19.22 1.67 16.87
CA LEU A 127 -18.98 1.16 15.52
C LEU A 127 -19.12 2.28 14.48
N ASP A 128 -20.11 3.15 14.63
CA ASP A 128 -20.29 4.34 13.79
C ASP A 128 -19.09 5.29 13.91
N ALA A 129 -18.68 5.62 15.15
CA ALA A 129 -17.52 6.46 15.39
C ALA A 129 -16.22 5.85 14.82
N THR A 130 -16.08 4.53 14.88
CA THR A 130 -14.93 3.81 14.30
C THR A 130 -14.98 3.87 12.77
N SER A 131 -16.17 3.77 12.17
CA SER A 131 -16.35 3.90 10.73
C SER A 131 -16.00 5.31 10.24
N GLU A 132 -16.48 6.35 10.93
CA GLU A 132 -16.12 7.74 10.64
C GLU A 132 -14.60 7.96 10.76
N ALA A 133 -13.98 7.44 11.81
CA ALA A 133 -12.53 7.49 11.97
C ALA A 133 -11.79 6.78 10.83
N ALA A 134 -12.28 5.61 10.39
CA ALA A 134 -11.71 4.87 9.27
C ALA A 134 -11.78 5.68 7.97
N ILE A 135 -12.92 6.34 7.70
CA ILE A 135 -13.09 7.21 6.53
C ILE A 135 -12.10 8.37 6.59
N VAL A 136 -11.99 9.07 7.73
CA VAL A 136 -11.05 10.19 7.89
C VAL A 136 -9.60 9.75 7.74
N LEU A 137 -9.24 8.58 8.31
CA LEU A 137 -7.91 8.00 8.16
C LEU A 137 -7.61 7.63 6.72
N GLN A 138 -8.58 7.05 6.00
CA GLN A 138 -8.43 6.71 4.59
C GLN A 138 -8.16 7.98 3.77
N THR A 139 -8.99 9.03 3.92
CA THR A 139 -8.81 10.29 3.19
C THR A 139 -7.47 10.97 3.53
N LYS A 140 -7.07 10.97 4.81
CA LYS A 140 -5.76 11.51 5.21
C LYS A 140 -4.60 10.70 4.64
N THR A 141 -4.73 9.37 4.58
CA THR A 141 -3.71 8.48 4.02
C THR A 141 -3.57 8.67 2.51
N GLU A 142 -4.69 8.80 1.79
CA GLU A 142 -4.70 9.14 0.37
C GLU A 142 -4.02 10.49 0.12
N ASN A 143 -4.35 11.52 0.90
CA ASN A 143 -3.70 12.83 0.79
C ASN A 143 -2.18 12.77 1.07
N ILE A 144 -1.75 12.00 2.07
CA ILE A 144 -0.32 11.80 2.37
C ILE A 144 0.36 11.11 1.18
N SER A 145 -0.27 10.09 0.59
CA SER A 145 0.24 9.38 -0.59
C SER A 145 0.43 10.32 -1.78
N GLU A 146 -0.55 11.18 -2.08
CA GLU A 146 -0.42 12.19 -3.14
C GLU A 146 0.70 13.19 -2.89
N ARG A 147 0.82 13.67 -1.64
CA ARG A 147 1.89 14.59 -1.25
C ARG A 147 3.26 13.94 -1.36
N LEU A 148 3.39 12.65 -1.00
CA LEU A 148 4.63 11.89 -1.16
C LEU A 148 5.02 11.76 -2.62
N LYS A 149 4.09 11.40 -3.52
CA LYS A 149 4.36 11.37 -4.97
C LYS A 149 4.84 12.72 -5.51
N LYS A 150 4.27 13.82 -5.02
CA LYS A 150 4.71 15.17 -5.39
C LYS A 150 6.12 15.48 -4.86
N ILE A 151 6.43 15.08 -3.64
CA ILE A 151 7.77 15.24 -3.05
C ILE A 151 8.79 14.43 -3.84
N GLU A 152 8.49 13.18 -4.18
CA GLU A 152 9.32 12.31 -5.03
C GLU A 152 9.63 13.00 -6.36
N SER A 153 8.61 13.52 -7.06
CA SER A 153 8.82 14.25 -8.31
C SER A 153 9.69 15.52 -8.16
N ILE A 154 9.57 16.24 -7.03
CA ILE A 154 10.42 17.40 -6.76
C ILE A 154 11.87 16.96 -6.50
N ILE A 155 12.07 15.85 -5.79
CA ILE A 155 13.40 15.28 -5.54
C ILE A 155 14.04 14.85 -6.86
N ASP A 156 13.32 14.17 -7.74
CA ASP A 156 13.84 13.77 -9.07
C ASP A 156 14.31 14.99 -9.87
N LYS A 157 13.48 16.03 -9.92
CA LYS A 157 13.83 17.29 -10.59
C LYS A 157 15.04 17.97 -9.95
N LEU A 158 15.14 17.93 -8.63
CA LEU A 158 16.28 18.49 -7.91
C LEU A 158 17.56 17.70 -8.23
N GLN A 159 17.49 16.38 -8.31
CA GLN A 159 18.62 15.54 -8.69
C GLN A 159 19.09 15.85 -10.11
N ILE A 160 18.17 15.97 -11.07
CA ILE A 160 18.49 16.37 -12.45
C ILE A 160 19.17 17.74 -12.46
N ALA A 161 18.58 18.74 -11.78
CA ALA A 161 19.15 20.09 -11.72
C ALA A 161 20.55 20.12 -11.09
N ILE A 162 20.80 19.31 -10.04
CA ILE A 162 22.13 19.18 -9.43
C ILE A 162 23.10 18.55 -10.42
N LEU A 163 22.72 17.46 -11.10
CA LEU A 163 23.57 16.80 -12.10
C LEU A 163 23.92 17.74 -13.26
N GLU A 164 22.94 18.46 -13.79
CA GLU A 164 23.14 19.48 -14.82
C GLU A 164 24.10 20.57 -14.35
N LYS A 165 23.91 21.07 -13.12
CA LYS A 165 24.77 22.11 -12.55
C LYS A 165 26.20 21.62 -12.38
N VAL A 166 26.40 20.43 -11.79
CA VAL A 166 27.74 19.83 -11.62
C VAL A 166 28.39 19.54 -12.96
N GLY A 167 27.65 19.02 -13.94
CA GLY A 167 28.12 18.81 -15.31
C GLY A 167 28.57 20.12 -15.96
N SER A 168 27.77 21.19 -15.83
CA SER A 168 28.12 22.52 -16.34
C SER A 168 29.38 23.08 -15.67
N TYR A 169 29.56 22.89 -14.35
CA TYR A 169 30.78 23.30 -13.66
C TYR A 169 31.99 22.51 -14.15
N GLY A 170 31.86 21.19 -14.34
CA GLY A 170 32.94 20.35 -14.88
C GLY A 170 33.38 20.78 -16.28
N GLN A 171 32.42 21.05 -17.17
CA GLN A 171 32.69 21.58 -18.51
C GLN A 171 33.37 22.96 -18.44
N ASN A 172 32.89 23.84 -17.57
CA ASN A 172 33.46 25.18 -17.44
C ASN A 172 34.90 25.14 -16.88
N LEU A 173 35.17 24.25 -15.92
CA LEU A 173 36.52 24.01 -15.40
C LEU A 173 37.46 23.45 -16.47
N GLU A 174 36.98 22.53 -17.31
CA GLU A 174 37.80 21.99 -18.41
C GLU A 174 38.11 23.08 -19.46
N SER A 175 37.13 23.94 -19.78
CA SER A 175 37.35 25.10 -20.65
C SER A 175 38.41 26.05 -20.07
N ILE A 176 38.29 26.40 -18.79
CA ILE A 176 39.28 27.25 -18.09
C ILE A 176 40.66 26.59 -18.09
N LYS A 177 40.75 25.28 -17.83
CA LYS A 177 42.02 24.54 -17.86
C LYS A 177 42.64 24.58 -19.25
N LYS A 178 41.84 24.40 -20.31
CA LYS A 178 42.31 24.47 -21.69
C LYS A 178 42.81 25.88 -22.03
N GLU A 179 42.07 26.91 -21.68
CA GLU A 179 42.50 28.30 -21.86
C GLU A 179 43.77 28.61 -21.08
N MET A 180 43.87 28.16 -19.83
CA MET A 180 45.06 28.32 -19.00
C MET A 180 46.27 27.61 -19.60
N SER A 181 46.08 26.40 -20.15
CA SER A 181 47.13 25.67 -20.89
C SER A 181 47.57 26.44 -22.14
N MET A 182 46.63 26.96 -22.92
CA MET A 182 46.96 27.77 -24.12
C MET A 182 47.68 29.08 -23.75
N MET A 183 47.31 29.70 -22.63
CA MET A 183 48.02 30.88 -22.10
C MET A 183 49.43 30.53 -21.64
N GLN A 184 49.61 29.40 -20.95
CA GLN A 184 50.93 28.90 -20.55
C GLN A 184 51.81 28.59 -21.77
N ASP A 185 51.26 27.97 -22.81
CA ASP A 185 51.97 27.72 -24.06
C ASP A 185 52.37 29.01 -24.77
N SER A 186 51.45 29.99 -24.81
CA SER A 186 51.70 31.31 -25.41
C SER A 186 52.79 32.07 -24.66
N PHE A 187 52.74 32.07 -23.32
CA PHE A 187 53.77 32.66 -22.48
C PHE A 187 55.12 31.94 -22.66
N SER A 188 55.11 30.61 -22.69
CA SER A 188 56.32 29.80 -22.93
C SER A 188 56.94 30.14 -24.29
N LYS A 189 56.14 30.27 -25.35
CA LYS A 189 56.59 30.67 -26.69
C LYS A 189 57.08 32.12 -26.76
N MET A 190 56.54 33.02 -25.95
CA MET A 190 56.98 34.42 -25.88
C MET A 190 58.27 34.62 -25.07
N VAL A 191 58.52 33.79 -24.07
CA VAL A 191 59.72 33.86 -23.23
C VAL A 191 60.89 33.05 -23.80
N SER A 192 60.61 32.00 -24.57
CA SER A 192 61.62 31.18 -25.29
C SER A 192 62.40 31.86 -26.44
N PRO A 193 61.94 32.92 -27.15
CA PRO A 193 62.67 33.51 -28.28
C PRO A 193 64.03 34.03 -27.83
N SER A 194 64.14 34.52 -26.60
CA SER A 194 65.37 35.08 -26.01
C SER A 194 66.51 34.07 -25.88
N ARG A 195 66.25 32.75 -25.98
CA ARG A 195 67.30 31.71 -26.00
C ARG A 195 67.70 31.30 -27.42
N GLU A 196 66.78 31.31 -28.38
CA GLU A 196 67.08 30.99 -29.78
C GLU A 196 67.78 32.14 -30.51
N PHE A 197 67.43 33.41 -30.20
CA PHE A 197 68.14 34.56 -30.76
C PHE A 197 69.59 34.63 -30.30
N LYS A 198 69.89 34.32 -29.02
CA LYS A 198 71.28 34.24 -28.52
C LYS A 198 72.12 33.18 -29.23
N LYS A 199 71.54 32.00 -29.52
CA LYS A 199 72.27 30.94 -30.25
C LYS A 199 72.56 31.35 -31.70
N LYS A 200 71.62 32.04 -32.36
CA LYS A 200 71.82 32.50 -33.76
C LYS A 200 72.81 33.65 -33.90
N GLU A 201 73.02 34.46 -32.86
CA GLU A 201 74.08 35.48 -32.85
C GLU A 201 75.47 34.84 -32.66
N GLU A 202 75.58 33.82 -31.81
CA GLU A 202 76.85 33.11 -31.54
C GLU A 202 77.37 32.37 -32.79
N TYR A 203 76.49 31.73 -33.57
CA TYR A 203 76.89 31.09 -34.84
C TYR A 203 77.26 32.09 -35.95
N GLN A 204 76.65 33.28 -35.98
CA GLN A 204 76.99 34.30 -36.97
C GLN A 204 78.29 35.03 -36.62
N GLU A 205 78.60 35.25 -35.34
CA GLU A 205 79.89 35.82 -34.93
C GLU A 205 81.06 34.85 -35.18
N GLU A 206 80.89 33.54 -34.99
CA GLU A 206 81.91 32.54 -35.34
C GLU A 206 82.20 32.48 -36.86
N GLU A 207 81.15 32.48 -37.70
CA GLU A 207 81.31 32.45 -39.17
C GLU A 207 82.01 33.72 -39.70
N ILE A 208 81.68 34.89 -39.14
CA ILE A 208 82.29 36.17 -39.53
C ILE A 208 83.74 36.25 -39.06
N SER A 209 84.08 35.70 -37.88
CA SER A 209 85.47 35.65 -37.39
C SER A 209 86.36 34.68 -38.18
N GLU A 210 85.82 33.54 -38.63
CA GLU A 210 86.55 32.61 -39.50
C GLU A 210 86.76 33.19 -40.91
N ALA A 211 85.77 33.90 -41.46
CA ALA A 211 85.88 34.53 -42.77
C ALA A 211 86.93 35.65 -42.79
N GLN A 212 87.07 36.43 -41.72
CA GLN A 212 88.06 37.52 -41.62
C GLN A 212 89.50 37.01 -41.45
N LYS A 213 89.72 35.82 -40.90
CA LYS A 213 91.06 35.20 -40.79
C LYS A 213 91.62 34.69 -42.12
N ARG A 214 90.81 34.56 -43.18
CA ARG A 214 91.23 34.01 -44.48
C ARG A 214 91.63 35.08 -45.52
N ILE A 215 91.65 36.36 -45.18
CA ILE A 215 92.03 37.42 -46.14
C ILE A 215 93.55 37.68 -46.06
N PRO A 216 94.35 37.34 -47.09
CA PRO A 216 95.78 37.61 -47.08
C PRO A 216 96.05 39.11 -47.31
N ARG A 217 96.75 39.75 -46.37
CA ARG A 217 97.28 41.12 -46.53
C ARG A 217 98.22 41.17 -47.73
N LYS A 218 97.79 41.83 -48.81
CA LYS A 218 98.68 42.20 -49.93
C LYS A 218 99.42 43.50 -49.57
N LYS A 219 100.75 43.35 -49.57
CA LYS A 219 101.88 44.30 -49.64
C LYS A 219 101.59 45.79 -49.51
#